data_AF-W1UUH6-F1
#
_entry.id   AF-W1UUH6-F1
#
_cell.length_a   1.000
_cell.length_b   1.000
_cell.length_c   1.000
_cell.angle_alpha   90.00
_cell.angle_beta   90.00
_cell.angle_gamma   90.00
#
_symmetry.space_group_name_H-M   'P 1'
#
loop_
_entity.id
_entity.type
_entity.pdbx_description
1 polymer ?
#
loop_
_entity_poly.entity_id
_entity_poly.type
_entity_poly.pdbx_seq_one_letter_code
_entity_poly.pdbx_strand_id
1 'polypeptide(L)'
;MIIIKSIFGFIISCLVVDGYMDFVYDPIWTKPMSMIPVIAALFLIPAIIANKKGRSFFLWLIYSNLLWIVALVHAISLKDNDSVKVKDDNLKKCPYCGEFIRNEAIKCRYCQSDLSEFSSEHNTET
;
A
#
# COMPACT_ATOMS: atom_id res chain seq x y z
N MET A 1 8.80 -0.92 12.74
CA MET A 1 8.29 -2.23 12.26
C MET A 1 8.14 -2.34 10.74
N ILE A 2 7.78 -1.27 10.00
CA ILE A 2 7.70 -1.30 8.52
C ILE A 2 9.06 -1.51 7.84
N ILE A 3 10.12 -0.90 8.38
CA ILE A 3 11.49 -1.00 7.84
C ILE A 3 12.00 -2.45 7.90
N ILE A 4 11.81 -3.15 9.03
CA ILE A 4 12.18 -4.56 9.21
C ILE A 4 11.46 -5.46 8.19
N LYS A 5 10.14 -5.25 7.99
CA LYS A 5 9.36 -5.99 6.98
C LYS A 5 9.87 -5.72 5.56
N SER A 6 10.27 -4.48 5.27
CA SER A 6 10.80 -4.09 3.95
C SER A 6 12.17 -4.71 3.68
N ILE A 7 13.05 -4.77 4.67
CA ILE A 7 14.36 -5.44 4.57
C ILE A 7 14.17 -6.94 4.33
N PHE A 8 13.31 -7.60 5.11
CA PHE A 8 13.01 -9.03 4.92
C PHE A 8 12.39 -9.30 3.55
N GLY A 9 11.49 -8.43 3.08
CA GLY A 9 10.91 -8.51 1.74
C GLY A 9 11.92 -8.31 0.62
N PHE A 10 12.90 -7.42 0.80
CA PHE A 10 13.99 -7.21 -0.15
C PHE A 10 14.87 -8.47 -0.26
N ILE A 11 15.26 -9.04 0.88
CA ILE A 11 16.07 -10.28 0.92
C ILE A 11 15.32 -11.43 0.23
N ILE A 12 14.03 -11.62 0.52
CA ILE A 12 13.21 -12.66 -0.11
C ILE A 12 13.08 -12.43 -1.62
N SER A 13 12.85 -11.18 -2.06
CA SER A 13 12.75 -10.87 -3.49
C SER A 13 14.07 -11.14 -4.21
N CYS A 14 15.22 -10.80 -3.61
CA CYS A 14 16.53 -11.14 -4.15
C CYS A 14 16.67 -12.66 -4.31
N LEU A 15 16.40 -13.45 -3.26
CA LEU A 15 16.50 -14.91 -3.32
C LEU A 15 15.59 -15.54 -4.38
N VAL A 16 14.37 -15.01 -4.56
CA VAL A 16 13.45 -15.51 -5.58
C VAL A 16 13.90 -15.11 -6.98
N VAL A 17 14.43 -13.89 -7.17
CA VAL A 17 14.98 -13.45 -8.45
C VAL A 17 16.25 -14.22 -8.80
N ASP A 18 17.13 -14.47 -7.85
CA ASP A 18 18.33 -15.29 -8.03
C ASP A 18 17.94 -16.70 -8.51
N GLY A 19 17.02 -17.36 -7.79
CA GLY A 19 16.51 -18.68 -8.17
C GLY A 19 15.76 -18.70 -9.51
N TYR A 20 14.97 -17.65 -9.82
CA TYR A 20 14.26 -17.54 -11.09
C TYR A 20 15.23 -17.32 -12.26
N MET A 21 16.24 -16.48 -12.07
CA MET A 21 17.26 -16.22 -13.08
C MET A 21 18.18 -17.42 -13.27
N ASP A 22 18.45 -18.21 -12.23
CA ASP A 22 19.20 -19.47 -12.36
C ASP A 22 18.41 -20.52 -13.16
N PHE A 23 17.09 -20.62 -12.97
CA PHE A 23 16.24 -21.49 -13.78
C PHE A 23 16.11 -21.04 -15.25
N VAL A 24 16.02 -19.72 -15.51
CA VAL A 24 15.75 -19.19 -16.86
C VAL A 24 17.01 -19.02 -17.71
N TYR A 25 18.18 -18.75 -17.12
CA TYR A 25 19.42 -18.41 -17.85
C TYR A 25 20.44 -19.54 -17.94
N ASP A 26 20.01 -20.80 -17.92
CA ASP A 26 20.92 -21.94 -17.75
C ASP A 26 21.99 -22.15 -18.87
N PRO A 27 22.01 -21.46 -20.03
CA PRO A 27 23.21 -21.58 -20.88
C PRO A 27 23.82 -20.32 -21.50
N ILE A 28 23.48 -19.09 -21.08
CA ILE A 28 24.12 -17.88 -21.66
C ILE A 28 24.71 -16.95 -20.60
N TRP A 29 26.03 -17.08 -20.49
CA TRP A 29 26.99 -16.19 -19.84
C TRP A 29 26.72 -14.71 -20.13
N THR A 30 26.20 -14.01 -19.12
CA THR A 30 26.75 -12.76 -18.52
C THR A 30 25.65 -12.20 -17.62
N LYS A 31 25.59 -12.63 -16.36
CA LYS A 31 24.69 -12.00 -15.37
C LYS A 31 25.40 -10.78 -14.78
N PRO A 32 24.98 -9.53 -15.07
CA PRO A 32 25.49 -8.36 -14.37
C PRO A 32 24.95 -8.39 -12.93
N MET A 33 25.71 -9.03 -12.04
CA MET A 33 25.40 -9.21 -10.61
C MET A 33 25.01 -7.90 -9.91
N SER A 34 25.43 -6.74 -10.45
CA SER A 34 25.14 -5.43 -9.85
C SER A 34 23.73 -4.89 -10.12
N MET A 35 22.97 -5.44 -11.07
CA MET A 35 21.65 -4.88 -11.45
C MET A 35 20.47 -5.50 -10.69
N ILE A 36 20.70 -6.65 -10.06
CA ILE A 36 19.71 -7.39 -9.24
C ILE A 36 19.10 -6.53 -8.12
N PRO A 37 19.88 -5.80 -7.28
CA PRO A 37 19.30 -5.01 -6.20
C PRO A 37 18.45 -3.84 -6.69
N VAL A 38 18.80 -3.25 -7.85
CA VAL A 38 18.05 -2.14 -8.45
C VAL A 38 16.67 -2.63 -8.88
N ILE A 39 16.62 -3.79 -9.54
CA ILE A 39 15.39 -4.44 -9.96
C ILE A 39 14.54 -4.80 -8.74
N ALA A 40 15.12 -5.46 -7.72
CA ALA A 40 14.42 -5.82 -6.50
C ALA A 40 13.84 -4.62 -5.74
N ALA A 41 14.54 -3.49 -5.70
CA ALA A 41 14.04 -2.24 -5.09
C ALA A 41 12.81 -1.70 -5.83
N LEU A 42 12.82 -1.83 -7.16
CA LEU A 42 11.72 -1.51 -8.06
C LEU A 42 10.47 -2.37 -7.71
N PHE A 43 10.64 -3.67 -7.41
CA PHE A 43 9.56 -4.60 -7.00
C PHE A 43 8.94 -4.28 -5.63
N LEU A 44 9.64 -3.49 -4.81
CA LEU A 44 9.20 -3.12 -3.48
C LEU A 44 8.24 -1.92 -3.45
N ILE A 45 8.33 -1.02 -4.45
CA ILE A 45 7.52 0.20 -4.50
C ILE A 45 6.02 -0.11 -4.37
N PRO A 46 5.46 -1.04 -5.16
CA PRO A 46 4.03 -1.33 -5.14
C PRO A 46 3.57 -1.94 -3.80
N ALA A 47 4.38 -2.82 -3.20
CA ALA A 47 4.12 -3.43 -1.89
C ALA A 47 4.17 -2.40 -0.74
N ILE A 48 5.06 -1.42 -0.82
CA ILE A 48 5.13 -0.30 0.15
C ILE A 48 3.86 0.55 0.04
N ILE A 49 3.40 0.87 -1.18
CA ILE A 49 2.16 1.62 -1.41
C ILE A 49 0.96 0.88 -0.81
N ALA A 50 0.84 -0.43 -1.04
CA ALA A 50 -0.27 -1.22 -0.50
C ALA A 50 -0.23 -1.37 1.03
N ASN A 51 0.97 -1.48 1.62
CA ASN A 51 1.14 -1.54 3.08
C ASN A 51 0.75 -0.21 3.75
N LYS A 52 1.05 0.92 3.10
CA LYS A 52 0.55 2.24 3.55
C LYS A 52 -0.98 2.33 3.52
N LYS A 53 -1.65 1.60 2.63
CA LYS A 53 -3.12 1.50 2.54
C LYS A 53 -3.73 0.45 3.49
N GLY A 54 -2.93 -0.16 4.37
CA GLY A 54 -3.39 -1.11 5.39
C GLY A 54 -3.51 -2.57 4.92
N ARG A 55 -2.97 -2.94 3.75
CA ARG A 55 -2.91 -4.35 3.31
C ARG A 55 -1.66 -5.06 3.79
N SER A 56 -1.72 -6.38 3.82
CA SER A 56 -0.61 -7.24 4.21
C SER A 56 0.55 -7.14 3.20
N PHE A 57 1.68 -6.64 3.68
CA PHE A 57 2.91 -6.44 2.92
C PHE A 57 3.34 -7.70 2.13
N PHE A 58 3.38 -8.86 2.78
CA PHE A 58 3.86 -10.10 2.17
C PHE A 58 2.98 -10.62 1.03
N LEU A 59 1.66 -10.51 1.21
CA LEU A 59 0.68 -10.97 0.24
C LEU A 59 0.77 -10.12 -1.05
N TRP A 60 0.99 -8.82 -0.86
CA TRP A 60 1.19 -7.88 -1.95
C TRP A 60 2.56 -8.03 -2.62
N LEU A 61 3.61 -8.36 -1.86
CA LEU A 61 4.95 -8.64 -2.38
C LEU A 61 4.95 -9.90 -3.28
N ILE A 62 4.31 -10.99 -2.84
CA ILE A 62 4.13 -12.20 -3.66
C ILE A 62 3.36 -11.87 -4.94
N TYR A 63 2.31 -11.06 -4.83
CA TYR A 63 1.52 -10.62 -5.97
C TYR A 63 2.34 -9.77 -6.97
N SER A 64 3.21 -8.89 -6.47
CA SER A 64 4.09 -8.04 -7.29
C SER A 64 5.12 -8.86 -8.07
N ASN A 65 5.69 -9.86 -7.39
CA ASN A 65 6.69 -10.74 -7.98
C ASN A 65 6.08 -11.62 -9.09
N LEU A 66 4.81 -11.99 -8.96
CA LEU A 66 4.11 -12.82 -9.94
C LEU A 66 3.56 -12.01 -11.13
N LEU A 67 3.06 -10.78 -10.90
CA LEU A 67 2.31 -10.00 -11.89
C LEU A 67 2.65 -8.50 -11.84
N TRP A 68 3.93 -8.16 -12.01
CA TRP A 68 4.50 -6.79 -11.88
C TRP A 68 3.59 -5.65 -12.37
N ILE A 69 3.20 -5.68 -13.65
CA ILE A 69 2.47 -4.57 -14.28
C ILE A 69 1.07 -4.43 -13.68
N VAL A 70 0.37 -5.55 -13.53
CA VAL A 70 -1.02 -5.59 -13.04
C VAL A 70 -1.08 -5.19 -11.57
N ALA A 71 -0.09 -5.64 -10.78
CA ALA A 71 0.03 -5.29 -9.38
C ALA A 71 0.13 -3.78 -9.22
N LEU A 72 1.07 -3.12 -9.91
CA LEU A 72 1.30 -1.68 -9.78
C LEU A 72 0.03 -0.86 -10.05
N VAL A 73 -0.71 -1.19 -11.12
CA VAL A 73 -2.00 -0.54 -11.43
C VAL A 73 -3.01 -0.75 -10.30
N HIS A 74 -3.12 -1.98 -9.78
CA HIS A 74 -3.98 -2.26 -8.63
C HIS A 74 -3.52 -1.50 -7.37
N ALA A 75 -2.22 -1.37 -7.08
CA ALA A 75 -1.72 -0.66 -5.89
C ALA A 75 -2.19 0.80 -5.86
N ILE A 76 -2.13 1.45 -7.02
CA ILE A 76 -2.52 2.84 -7.18
C ILE A 76 -4.05 2.95 -7.07
N SER A 77 -4.79 2.04 -7.72
CA SER A 77 -6.25 2.05 -7.74
C SER A 77 -6.93 1.55 -6.45
N LEU A 78 -6.20 0.88 -5.55
CA LEU A 78 -6.76 0.40 -4.29
C LEU A 78 -7.20 1.59 -3.40
N LYS A 79 -8.41 1.53 -2.86
CA LYS A 79 -8.86 2.47 -1.82
C LYS A 79 -8.28 2.07 -0.46
N ASP A 80 -8.13 3.04 0.45
CA ASP A 80 -7.70 2.77 1.82
C ASP A 80 -8.63 1.74 2.49
N ASN A 81 -8.08 0.81 3.28
CA ASN A 81 -8.90 -0.17 3.97
C ASN A 81 -9.46 0.45 5.26
N ASP A 82 -10.76 0.73 5.23
CA ASP A 82 -11.57 1.26 6.32
C ASP A 82 -11.32 0.55 7.67
N SER A 83 -10.93 -0.73 7.65
CA SER A 83 -10.71 -1.57 8.84
C SER A 83 -9.51 -1.20 9.72
N VAL A 84 -8.59 -0.35 9.25
CA VAL A 84 -7.46 0.13 10.07
C VAL A 84 -7.78 1.46 10.78
N LYS A 85 -8.71 2.26 10.24
CA LYS A 85 -9.10 3.57 10.81
C LYS A 85 -10.17 3.48 11.91
N VAL A 86 -10.75 2.29 12.15
CA VAL A 86 -11.74 2.03 13.23
C VAL A 86 -11.07 1.91 14.61
N LYS A 87 -9.73 1.88 14.70
CA LYS A 87 -9.03 1.88 16.00
C LYS A 87 -8.83 3.27 16.61
N ASP A 88 -9.14 4.33 15.87
CA ASP A 88 -9.15 5.69 16.38
C ASP A 88 -10.60 6.17 16.42
N ASP A 89 -11.20 6.23 17.61
CA ASP A 89 -12.55 6.78 17.86
C ASP A 89 -12.70 8.26 17.42
N ASN A 90 -11.60 8.86 16.92
CA ASN A 90 -11.50 10.24 16.47
C ASN A 90 -11.61 10.42 14.96
N LEU A 91 -11.96 9.39 14.18
CA LEU A 91 -12.06 9.46 12.72
C LEU A 91 -13.51 9.25 12.24
N LYS A 92 -14.03 10.19 11.44
CA LYS A 92 -15.32 10.09 10.73
C LYS A 92 -15.13 9.98 9.23
N LYS A 93 -16.10 9.38 8.53
CA LYS A 93 -16.09 9.29 7.06
C LYS A 93 -16.73 10.55 6.46
N CYS A 94 -16.07 11.17 5.49
CA CYS A 94 -16.61 12.34 4.81
C CYS A 94 -17.78 11.95 3.89
N PRO A 95 -18.98 12.56 3.99
CA PRO A 95 -20.14 12.24 3.15
C PRO A 95 -19.96 12.60 1.67
N TYR A 96 -19.02 13.49 1.34
CA TYR A 96 -18.80 13.96 -0.03
C TYR A 96 -17.80 13.11 -0.81
N CYS A 97 -16.65 12.77 -0.22
CA CYS A 97 -15.58 12.02 -0.90
C CYS A 97 -15.40 10.59 -0.38
N GLY A 98 -16.03 10.25 0.76
CA GLY A 98 -15.91 8.95 1.39
C GLY A 98 -14.53 8.66 2.01
N GLU A 99 -13.70 9.70 2.17
CA GLU A 99 -12.38 9.59 2.80
C GLU A 99 -12.51 9.79 4.33
N PHE A 100 -11.63 9.14 5.10
CA PHE A 100 -11.63 9.30 6.55
C PHE A 100 -10.87 10.56 6.96
N ILE A 101 -11.52 11.35 7.79
CA ILE A 101 -11.05 12.63 8.32
C ILE A 101 -11.25 12.64 9.84
N ARG A 102 -10.59 13.56 10.53
CA ARG A 102 -10.80 13.70 11.98
C ARG A 102 -12.24 14.12 12.29
N ASN A 103 -12.76 13.68 13.43
CA ASN A 103 -14.11 14.01 13.86
C ASN A 103 -14.27 15.52 14.06
N GLU A 104 -13.23 16.18 14.56
CA GLU A 104 -13.10 17.64 14.71
C GLU A 104 -13.01 18.43 13.39
N ALA A 105 -12.88 17.77 12.23
CA ALA A 105 -12.72 18.47 10.96
C ALA A 105 -14.04 19.13 10.52
N ILE A 106 -14.01 20.46 10.44
CA ILE A 106 -15.08 21.30 9.87
C ILE A 106 -15.01 21.31 8.34
N LYS A 107 -13.81 21.14 7.77
CA LYS A 107 -13.58 21.13 6.33
C LYS A 107 -12.75 19.91 5.92
N CYS A 108 -13.14 19.24 4.83
CA CYS A 108 -12.41 18.06 4.37
C CYS A 108 -11.04 18.45 3.79
N ARG A 109 -9.95 17.82 4.25
CA ARG A 109 -8.60 18.04 3.68
C ARG A 109 -8.49 17.62 2.20
N TYR A 110 -9.34 16.69 1.76
CA TYR A 110 -9.26 16.06 0.45
C TYR A 110 -10.15 16.75 -0.58
N CYS A 111 -11.46 16.83 -0.34
CA CYS A 111 -12.40 17.47 -1.28
C CYS A 111 -12.70 18.94 -0.95
N GLN A 112 -12.18 19.47 0.16
CA GLN A 112 -12.38 20.85 0.59
C GLN A 112 -13.86 21.25 0.74
N SER A 113 -14.76 20.28 0.83
CA SER A 113 -16.17 20.49 1.16
C SER A 113 -16.32 20.84 2.64
N ASP A 114 -17.22 21.76 2.94
CA ASP A 114 -17.60 22.11 4.30
C ASP A 114 -18.53 21.06 4.90
N LEU A 115 -18.23 20.67 6.14
CA LEU A 115 -18.85 19.59 6.90
C LEU A 115 -19.51 20.10 8.19
N SER A 116 -19.55 21.43 8.37
CA SER A 116 -20.18 22.09 9.52
C SER A 116 -21.64 21.67 9.70
N GLU A 117 -22.35 21.43 8.60
CA GLU A 117 -23.78 21.10 8.58
C GLU A 117 -24.07 19.67 9.10
N PHE A 118 -23.12 18.74 8.97
CA PHE A 118 -23.28 17.35 9.42
C PHE A 118 -22.87 17.12 10.88
N SER A 119 -22.29 18.12 11.55
CA SER A 119 -21.86 18.00 12.95
C SER A 119 -22.98 18.30 13.96
N SER A 120 -24.07 18.94 13.53
CA SER A 120 -25.16 19.40 14.39
C SER A 120 -26.35 18.44 14.49
N GLU A 121 -26.48 17.47 13.57
CA GLU A 121 -27.66 16.60 13.52
C GLU A 121 -27.56 15.34 14.40
N HIS A 122 -26.41 15.11 15.06
CA HIS A 122 -26.17 13.90 15.86
C HIS A 122 -26.22 14.16 17.38
N ASN A 123 -26.95 15.19 17.81
CA ASN A 123 -27.12 15.55 19.22
C ASN A 123 -28.58 15.87 19.57
N THR A 124 -29.54 15.24 18.89
CA THR A 124 -30.96 15.42 19.20
C THR A 124 -31.77 14.18 18.84
N GLU A 125 -31.61 13.11 19.61
CA GLU A 125 -32.63 12.05 19.77
C GLU A 125 -32.35 11.29 21.07
N THR A 126 -33.04 11.77 22.13
CA THR A 126 -33.46 11.15 23.42
C THR A 126 -32.62 10.04 24.06
#